data_AF-A0A4P6ZJD6-F1
#
_entry.id   AF-A0A4P6ZJD6-F1
#
_cell.length_a   1.000
_cell.length_b   1.000
_cell.length_c   1.000
_cell.angle_alpha   90.00
_cell.angle_beta   90.00
_cell.angle_gamma   90.00
#
_symmetry.space_group_name_H-M   'P 1'
#
loop_
_entity.id
_entity.type
_entity.pdbx_description
1 polymer ?
#
loop_
_entity_poly.entity_id
_entity_poly.type
_entity_poly.pdbx_seq_one_letter_code
_entity_poly.pdbx_strand_id
1 'polypeptide(L)'
;MSRQIPISKQTSYQSIMHVIQQLHYSKIEAHVMMYLIYLIMSQGQYDQQAHDYFTFFNPQPLAKHDQVSLHTVKVAFKELLGHGDIRVNSRQHAKDQVFLVRFKVVKN
;
A
#
# COMPACT_ATOMS: atom_id res chain seq x y z
N MET A 1 -6.78 11.89 11.56
CA MET A 1 -5.37 12.20 11.23
C MET A 1 -4.85 11.11 10.31
N SER A 2 -4.24 11.47 9.18
CA SER A 2 -3.61 10.49 8.27
C SER A 2 -2.30 10.00 8.89
N ARG A 3 -2.07 8.68 8.90
CA ARG A 3 -0.82 8.10 9.41
C ARG A 3 0.20 8.18 8.28
N GLN A 4 1.43 8.59 8.60
CA GLN A 4 2.47 8.77 7.59
C GLN A 4 3.46 7.60 7.66
N ILE A 5 3.70 6.96 6.51
CA ILE A 5 4.72 5.91 6.38
C ILE A 5 5.86 6.51 5.55
N PRO A 6 7.06 6.67 6.12
CA PRO A 6 8.21 7.18 5.38
C PRO A 6 8.66 6.11 4.38
N ILE A 7 8.40 6.33 3.10
CA ILE A 7 8.86 5.46 2.02
C ILE A 7 9.83 6.25 1.13
N SER A 8 11.06 5.76 1.06
CA SER A 8 12.06 6.18 0.08
C SER A 8 12.86 4.96 -0.38
N LYS A 9 13.52 5.04 -1.54
CA LYS A 9 14.43 3.98 -2.01
C LYS A 9 15.59 3.69 -1.05
N GLN A 10 15.87 4.57 -0.09
CA GLN A 10 16.91 4.40 0.93
C GLN A 10 16.38 3.81 2.24
N THR A 11 15.05 3.78 2.43
CA THR A 11 14.47 3.26 3.66
C THR A 11 14.53 1.73 3.64
N SER A 12 15.14 1.14 4.66
CA SER A 12 15.22 -0.32 4.75
C SER A 12 13.83 -0.93 4.99
N TYR A 13 13.60 -2.13 4.45
CA TYR A 13 12.35 -2.86 4.67
C TYR A 13 12.06 -3.09 6.17
N GLN A 14 13.09 -3.35 6.97
CA GLN A 14 12.98 -3.54 8.42
C GLN A 14 12.54 -2.25 9.15
N SER A 15 13.05 -1.09 8.73
CA SER A 15 12.61 0.21 9.26
C SER A 15 11.13 0.45 8.98
N ILE A 16 10.66 0.12 7.77
CA ILE A 16 9.26 0.29 7.39
C ILE A 16 8.35 -0.68 8.18
N MET A 17 8.80 -1.92 8.37
CA MET A 17 8.07 -2.92 9.17
C MET A 17 7.85 -2.44 10.61
N HIS A 18 8.88 -1.84 11.23
CA HIS A 18 8.77 -1.28 12.58
C HIS A 18 7.75 -0.13 12.66
N VAL A 19 7.73 0.78 11.69
CA VAL A 19 6.72 1.85 11.62
C VAL A 19 5.32 1.26 11.53
N ILE A 20 5.11 0.28 10.64
CA ILE A 20 3.80 -0.36 10.45
C ILE A 20 3.29 -1.04 11.73
N GLN A 21 4.18 -1.64 12.52
CA GLN A 21 3.83 -2.23 13.81
C GLN A 21 3.33 -1.19 14.83
N GLN A 22 3.86 0.04 14.79
CA GLN A 22 3.43 1.14 15.66
C GLN A 22 2.10 1.77 15.23
N LEU A 23 1.67 1.53 13.99
CA LEU A 23 0.44 2.11 13.45
C LEU A 23 -0.84 1.38 13.88
N HIS A 24 -0.76 0.37 14.75
CA HIS A 24 -1.92 -0.37 15.30
C HIS A 24 -2.88 -0.91 14.23
N TYR A 25 -2.37 -1.33 13.08
CA TYR A 25 -3.16 -1.98 12.04
C TYR A 25 -3.68 -3.34 12.50
N SER A 26 -4.82 -3.76 11.93
CA SER A 26 -5.19 -5.17 11.99
C SER A 26 -4.14 -6.04 11.29
N LYS A 27 -4.08 -7.33 11.61
CA LYS A 27 -3.11 -8.25 10.99
C LYS A 27 -3.16 -8.20 9.45
N ILE A 28 -4.37 -8.17 8.90
CA ILE A 28 -4.56 -8.16 7.45
C ILE A 28 -4.24 -6.79 6.83
N GLU A 29 -4.56 -5.67 7.49
CA GLU A 29 -4.13 -4.33 7.06
C GLU A 29 -2.61 -4.21 7.02
N ALA A 30 -1.92 -4.70 8.05
CA ALA A 30 -0.47 -4.71 8.09
C ALA A 30 0.11 -5.50 6.91
N HIS A 31 -0.44 -6.68 6.62
CA HIS A 31 -0.01 -7.50 5.48
C HIS A 31 -0.26 -6.81 4.13
N VAL A 32 -1.44 -6.21 3.93
CA VAL A 32 -1.74 -5.42 2.73
C VAL A 32 -0.76 -4.26 2.58
N MET A 33 -0.51 -3.52 3.65
CA MET A 33 0.42 -2.40 3.64
C MET A 33 1.86 -2.85 3.31
N MET A 34 2.35 -3.90 3.97
CA MET A 34 3.67 -4.48 3.70
C MET A 34 3.80 -4.97 2.25
N TYR A 35 2.75 -5.60 1.70
CA TYR A 35 2.73 -6.03 0.31
C TYR A 35 2.78 -4.84 -0.66
N LEU A 36 2.03 -3.76 -0.39
CA LEU A 36 2.09 -2.55 -1.20
C LEU A 36 3.49 -1.90 -1.16
N ILE A 37 4.14 -1.87 0.00
CA ILE A 37 5.53 -1.38 0.11
C ILE A 37 6.49 -2.24 -0.69
N TYR A 38 6.36 -3.57 -0.61
CA TYR A 38 7.15 -4.48 -1.43
C TYR A 38 6.98 -4.17 -2.92
N LEU A 39 5.75 -3.94 -3.39
CA LEU A 39 5.47 -3.56 -4.77
C LEU A 39 6.06 -2.18 -5.13
N ILE A 40 6.08 -1.22 -4.21
CA ILE A 40 6.71 0.09 -4.43
C ILE A 40 8.24 -0.05 -4.52
N MET A 41 8.86 -0.83 -3.63
CA MET A 41 10.31 -1.00 -3.59
C MET A 41 10.84 -1.81 -4.78
N SER A 42 10.09 -2.82 -5.24
CA SER A 42 10.50 -3.71 -6.33
C SER A 42 10.22 -3.14 -7.73
N GLN A 43 9.05 -2.54 -7.93
CA GLN A 43 8.56 -2.13 -9.25
C GLN A 43 7.87 -0.75 -9.26
N GLY A 44 7.86 -0.04 -8.12
CA GLY A 44 7.22 1.26 -8.01
C GLY A 44 7.91 2.32 -8.85
N GLN A 45 7.12 3.24 -9.38
CA GLN A 45 7.58 4.41 -10.10
C GLN A 45 7.44 5.65 -9.22
N TYR A 46 8.29 6.65 -9.44
CA TYR A 46 8.24 7.92 -8.73
C TYR A 46 7.74 9.02 -9.68
N ASP A 47 6.63 9.65 -9.31
CA ASP A 47 6.10 10.81 -10.02
C ASP A 47 6.74 12.08 -9.44
N GLN A 48 7.66 12.68 -10.21
CA GLN A 48 8.36 13.89 -9.80
C GLN A 48 7.42 15.09 -9.65
N GLN A 49 6.35 15.17 -10.45
CA GLN A 49 5.40 16.29 -10.43
C GLN A 49 4.47 16.19 -9.22
N ALA A 50 3.93 15.00 -8.96
CA ALA A 50 3.04 14.75 -7.82
C ALA A 50 3.78 14.53 -6.49
N HIS A 51 5.10 14.29 -6.55
CA HIS A 51 5.94 13.99 -5.39
C HIS A 51 5.45 12.74 -4.63
N ASP A 52 5.11 11.68 -5.37
CA ASP A 52 4.62 10.42 -4.82
C ASP A 52 5.23 9.19 -5.51
N TYR A 53 5.23 8.06 -4.80
CA TYR A 53 5.49 6.76 -5.38
C TYR A 53 4.18 6.09 -5.78
N PHE A 54 4.17 5.35 -6.88
CA PHE A 54 2.99 4.63 -7.32
C PHE A 54 3.31 3.22 -7.84
N THR A 55 2.35 2.32 -7.70
CA THR A 55 2.43 0.94 -8.19
C THR A 55 1.03 0.39 -8.49
N PHE A 56 0.98 -0.71 -9.23
CA PHE A 56 -0.25 -1.45 -9.47
C PHE A 56 -0.43 -2.55 -8.43
N PHE A 57 -1.61 -2.60 -7.82
CA PHE A 57 -1.98 -3.57 -6.80
C PHE A 57 -3.08 -4.49 -7.31
N ASN A 58 -2.82 -5.80 -7.33
CA ASN A 58 -3.84 -6.83 -7.46
C ASN A 58 -3.96 -7.54 -6.10
N PRO A 59 -5.15 -7.62 -5.47
CA PRO A 59 -5.33 -8.28 -4.19
C PRO A 59 -5.33 -9.82 -4.26
N GLN A 60 -5.46 -10.43 -5.45
CA GLN A 60 -5.56 -11.90 -5.59
C GLN A 60 -4.29 -12.66 -5.12
N PRO A 61 -3.06 -12.26 -5.50
CA PRO A 61 -1.86 -12.98 -5.06
C PRO A 61 -1.71 -12.97 -3.53
N LEU A 62 -2.03 -11.85 -2.89
CA LEU A 62 -1.97 -11.72 -1.43
C LEU A 62 -3.04 -12.58 -0.75
N ALA A 63 -4.27 -12.58 -1.26
CA ALA A 63 -5.35 -13.44 -0.73
C ALA A 63 -4.96 -14.93 -0.77
N LYS A 64 -4.33 -15.37 -1.88
CA LYS A 64 -3.83 -16.73 -2.05
C LYS A 64 -2.67 -17.04 -1.08
N HIS A 65 -1.71 -16.13 -0.96
CA HIS A 65 -0.55 -16.28 -0.07
C HIS A 65 -0.98 -16.41 1.39
N ASP A 66 -1.89 -15.54 1.85
CA ASP A 66 -2.33 -15.49 3.23
C ASP A 66 -3.46 -16.49 3.55
N GLN A 67 -3.91 -17.27 2.56
CA GLN A 67 -5.02 -18.22 2.68
C GLN A 67 -6.30 -17.57 3.24
N VAL A 68 -6.58 -16.33 2.83
CA VAL A 68 -7.78 -15.57 3.21
C VAL A 68 -8.65 -15.30 1.98
N SER A 69 -9.92 -14.94 2.22
CA SER A 69 -10.79 -14.58 1.12
C SER A 69 -10.33 -13.29 0.42
N LEU A 70 -10.52 -13.21 -0.89
CA LEU A 70 -10.29 -12.00 -1.66
C LEU A 70 -11.08 -10.80 -1.11
N HIS A 71 -12.27 -11.07 -0.58
CA HIS A 71 -13.11 -10.05 0.06
C HIS A 71 -12.42 -9.45 1.29
N THR A 72 -11.82 -10.28 2.15
CA THR A 72 -11.09 -9.83 3.34
C THR A 72 -9.95 -8.88 3.00
N VAL A 73 -9.17 -9.20 1.97
CA VAL A 73 -8.08 -8.33 1.49
C VAL A 73 -8.61 -7.00 0.96
N LYS A 74 -9.72 -7.02 0.20
CA LYS A 74 -10.35 -5.80 -0.33
C LYS A 74 -10.92 -4.91 0.78
N VAL A 75 -11.52 -5.49 1.81
CA VAL A 75 -11.99 -4.75 2.98
C VAL A 75 -10.82 -4.06 3.67
N ALA A 76 -9.76 -4.80 4.00
CA ALA A 76 -8.56 -4.24 4.61
C ALA A 76 -7.94 -3.12 3.76
N PHE A 77 -7.83 -3.33 2.44
CA PHE A 77 -7.37 -2.30 1.52
C PHE A 77 -8.25 -1.04 1.54
N LYS A 78 -9.57 -1.20 1.63
CA LYS A 78 -10.51 -0.07 1.73
C LYS A 78 -10.36 0.68 3.05
N GLU A 79 -10.10 -0.01 4.16
CA GLU A 79 -9.83 0.63 5.46
C GLU A 79 -8.56 1.49 5.39
N LEU A 80 -7.47 0.98 4.78
CA LEU A 80 -6.24 1.75 4.56
C LEU A 80 -6.46 3.02 3.71
N LEU A 81 -7.38 2.97 2.75
CA LEU A 81 -7.82 4.17 2.01
C LEU A 81 -8.61 5.13 2.90
N GLY A 82 -9.49 4.61 3.76
CA GLY A 82 -10.27 5.38 4.72
C GLY A 82 -9.40 6.11 5.75
N HIS A 83 -8.28 5.52 6.15
CA HIS A 83 -7.27 6.15 6.99
C HIS A 83 -6.48 7.26 6.28
N GLY A 84 -6.48 7.26 4.94
CA GLY A 84 -5.71 8.18 4.11
C GLY A 84 -4.22 7.84 4.03
N ASP A 85 -3.85 6.60 4.39
CA ASP A 85 -2.46 6.13 4.37
C ASP A 85 -1.98 5.85 2.93
N ILE A 86 -2.94 5.52 2.06
CA ILE A 86 -2.77 5.32 0.62
C ILE A 86 -3.87 6.04 -0.16
N ARG A 87 -3.63 6.29 -1.45
CA ARG A 87 -4.64 6.82 -2.39
C ARG A 87 -4.76 5.91 -3.60
N VAL A 88 -5.97 5.76 -4.14
CA VAL A 88 -6.18 5.09 -5.44
C VAL A 88 -6.63 6.11 -6.45
N ASN A 89 -6.08 6.05 -7.67
CA ASN A 89 -6.68 6.73 -8.82
C ASN A 89 -7.63 5.74 -9.52
N SER A 90 -8.82 5.56 -8.97
CA SER A 90 -9.79 4.56 -9.42
C SER A 90 -10.53 5.03 -10.67
N ARG A 91 -9.89 5.00 -11.84
CA ARG A 91 -10.61 5.11 -13.13
C ARG A 91 -10.16 4.14 -14.21
N GLN A 92 -8.99 3.52 -14.12
CA GLN A 92 -8.43 2.87 -15.32
C GLN A 92 -8.71 1.37 -15.49
N HIS A 93 -8.90 0.52 -14.46
CA HIS A 93 -8.99 -0.94 -14.68
C HIS A 93 -9.93 -1.71 -13.72
N ALA A 94 -11.20 -1.31 -13.63
CA ALA A 94 -12.19 -2.05 -12.82
C ALA A 94 -12.44 -3.50 -13.31
N LYS A 95 -12.22 -3.78 -14.62
CA LYS A 95 -12.39 -5.13 -15.19
C LYS A 95 -11.37 -6.14 -14.68
N ASP A 96 -10.15 -5.70 -14.36
CA ASP A 96 -9.04 -6.60 -14.02
C ASP A 96 -8.76 -6.67 -12.51
N GLN A 97 -9.55 -5.95 -11.70
CA GLN A 97 -9.36 -5.85 -10.24
C GLN A 97 -7.97 -5.35 -9.84
N VAL A 98 -7.33 -4.55 -10.70
CA VAL A 98 -6.03 -3.92 -10.48
C VAL A 98 -6.21 -2.45 -10.12
N PHE A 99 -5.56 -2.01 -9.05
CA PHE A 99 -5.65 -0.66 -8.49
C PHE A 99 -4.32 0.09 -8.67
N LEU A 100 -4.35 1.30 -9.22
CA LEU A 100 -3.20 2.19 -9.19
C LEU A 100 -3.12 2.85 -7.80
N VAL A 101 -2.17 2.42 -6.98
CA VAL A 101 -1.97 2.88 -5.60
C VAL A 101 -0.86 3.92 -5.57
N ARG A 102 -1.07 5.00 -4.81
CA ARG A 102 -0.11 6.09 -4.60
C ARG A 102 0.22 6.28 -3.13
N PHE A 103 1.50 6.53 -2.85
CA PHE A 103 2.09 6.83 -1.56
C PHE A 103 2.75 8.21 -1.60
N LYS A 104 2.21 9.16 -0.85
CA LYS A 104 2.78 10.51 -0.79
C LYS A 104 4.14 10.46 -0.10
N VAL A 105 5.17 11.00 -0.74
CA VAL A 105 6.46 11.19 -0.07
C VAL A 105 6.31 12.34 0.91
N VAL A 106 6.60 12.07 2.18
CA VAL A 106 6.70 13.11 3.20
C VAL A 106 8.12 13.64 3.14
N LYS A 107 8.29 14.92 2.80
CA LYS A 107 9.57 15.59 2.96
C LYS A 107 9.88 15.65 4.46
N ASN A 108 11.06 15.19 4.86
CA ASN A 108 11.69 15.71 6.08
C ASN A 108 12.13 17.15 5.81
#